data_AF-A0A9E5PEQ1-F1
#
_entry.id   AF-A0A9E5PEQ1-F1
#
_cell.length_a   1.000
_cell.length_b   1.000
_cell.length_c   1.000
_cell.angle_alpha   90.00
_cell.angle_beta   90.00
_cell.angle_gamma   90.00
#
_symmetry.space_group_name_H-M   'P 1'
#
loop_
_entity.id
_entity.type
_entity.pdbx_description
1 polymer ?
#
loop_
_entity_poly.entity_id
_entity_poly.type
_entity_poly.pdbx_seq_one_letter_code
_entity_poly.pdbx_strand_id
1 'polypeptide(L)'
;MRRRDVIVVLSATAICSCEFGEIMIAQGDPIVVVHAVMRPDLDRQWILVEQTLTGSPSDESAHGVIPGNPPQLPVTGATVTVANLSLANDPCGAVSFTENPSALQLPRADGLYWGPQNCPTMRTGDTLELLVETTDGHAVKGRTELPGAAAMILLVGSDSVLLPGPPLRLNRDSDTLGARVVAVAGRALQLEVSGFDSAGGSALITRFLVDTTAITLPGNLTDFLAGVLGEEDSTSVDELEPILVAGRSYTATIALTDERYFDYLRSGNLPLSGRGFINHLEGGMGVFGSIVARTNMLKVVGDIDDEREGTYRLVGSISGRPVDVTLELYVAAAGEDSTAASSFVVGQWFLGGIDNSARGFFRGDTLALTIYQPALGLPDSVSAFVVGGLIGVTGSFELDVYDADLSVVGSLTATRGSPPGLPRVIRGFQTGVDASGFSRAFGSSILCRVSNRSAKSSLSSRSSSRPATWAIWSDDCSQRSSNSARRCSRAGCSAGWRIRRMGPFPQMSSFTPKATPSMVAKTTAGSSRSAM
;
A
#
# COMPACT_ATOMS: atom_id res chain seq x y z
N MET A 1 -16.05 78.06 10.34
CA MET A 1 -15.92 78.29 8.87
C MET A 1 -15.00 77.20 8.33
N ARG A 2 -15.20 76.43 7.26
CA ARG A 2 -16.28 76.09 6.29
C ARG A 2 -15.85 74.70 5.77
N ARG A 3 -16.66 73.64 5.89
CA ARG A 3 -17.66 73.15 4.90
C ARG A 3 -17.10 72.92 3.48
N ARG A 4 -17.26 71.66 3.02
CA ARG A 4 -17.82 71.25 1.69
C ARG A 4 -16.82 71.30 0.50
N ASP A 5 -16.70 70.31 -0.40
CA ASP A 5 -17.72 69.51 -1.09
C ASP A 5 -17.12 68.31 -1.92
N VAL A 6 -17.88 67.20 -2.00
CA VAL A 6 -18.31 66.45 -3.23
C VAL A 6 -17.21 65.64 -3.98
N ILE A 7 -17.35 64.33 -4.31
CA ILE A 7 -18.41 63.64 -5.06
C ILE A 7 -18.64 62.22 -4.54
N VAL A 8 -19.90 61.92 -4.19
CA VAL A 8 -20.43 60.55 -4.01
C VAL A 8 -21.04 60.14 -5.35
N VAL A 9 -20.40 59.21 -6.07
CA VAL A 9 -20.99 58.53 -7.23
C VAL A 9 -21.76 57.32 -6.71
N LEU A 10 -23.04 57.53 -6.41
CA LEU A 10 -24.04 56.48 -6.31
C LEU A 10 -24.35 56.01 -7.74
N SER A 11 -23.67 54.97 -8.22
CA SER A 11 -24.07 54.27 -9.45
C SER A 11 -24.71 52.95 -9.08
N ALA A 12 -26.00 52.85 -9.40
CA ALA A 12 -26.86 51.71 -9.23
C ALA A 12 -26.37 50.52 -10.07
N THR A 13 -25.61 49.61 -9.45
CA THR A 13 -25.43 48.26 -9.99
C THR A 13 -26.65 47.46 -9.58
N ALA A 14 -27.51 47.19 -10.56
CA ALA A 14 -28.71 46.38 -10.41
C ALA A 14 -28.36 45.07 -9.69
N ILE A 15 -29.00 44.90 -8.54
CA ILE A 15 -29.00 43.72 -7.70
C ILE A 15 -29.80 42.65 -8.46
N CYS A 16 -29.20 42.06 -9.49
CA CYS A 16 -29.59 40.74 -9.97
C CYS A 16 -28.92 39.74 -9.04
N SER A 17 -29.41 39.66 -7.80
CA SER A 17 -29.19 38.46 -7.00
C SER A 17 -29.95 37.35 -7.72
N CYS A 18 -29.24 36.55 -8.52
CA CYS A 18 -29.69 35.19 -8.74
C CYS A 18 -29.83 34.57 -7.35
N GLU A 19 -31.05 34.46 -6.84
CA GLU A 19 -31.36 33.41 -5.87
C GLU A 19 -30.94 32.12 -6.58
N PHE A 20 -29.77 31.60 -6.20
CA PHE A 20 -29.51 30.19 -6.38
C PHE A 20 -30.65 29.50 -5.63
N GLY A 21 -31.68 29.08 -6.38
CA GLY A 21 -32.79 28.36 -5.81
C GLY A 21 -32.22 27.22 -4.99
N GLU A 22 -32.50 27.24 -3.69
CA GLU A 22 -32.10 26.19 -2.77
C GLU A 22 -32.80 24.91 -3.27
N ILE A 23 -32.06 24.09 -4.02
CA ILE A 23 -32.53 22.79 -4.44
C ILE A 23 -32.49 21.93 -3.19
N MET A 24 -33.62 21.87 -2.49
CA MET A 24 -33.87 20.88 -1.46
C MET A 24 -33.83 19.50 -2.13
N ILE A 25 -32.67 18.84 -2.07
CA ILE A 25 -32.56 17.44 -2.43
C ILE A 25 -33.37 16.68 -1.39
N ALA A 26 -34.42 15.98 -1.82
CA ALA A 26 -35.22 15.17 -0.92
C ALA A 26 -34.30 14.22 -0.16
N GLN A 27 -34.44 14.19 1.16
CA GLN A 27 -33.69 13.29 2.03
C GLN A 27 -33.95 11.86 1.55
N GLY A 28 -32.90 11.16 1.13
CA GLY A 28 -33.01 9.74 0.75
C GLY A 28 -33.36 8.88 1.97
N ASP A 29 -33.87 7.67 1.73
CA ASP A 29 -33.98 6.68 2.80
C ASP A 29 -32.56 6.25 3.24
N PRO A 30 -32.29 6.11 4.55
CA PRO A 30 -30.99 5.66 5.03
C PRO A 30 -30.72 4.21 4.57
N ILE A 31 -29.51 3.96 4.08
CA ILE A 31 -29.07 2.63 3.63
C ILE A 31 -28.04 2.10 4.60
N VAL A 32 -28.14 0.83 4.98
CA VAL A 32 -27.13 0.14 5.80
C VAL A 32 -25.86 -0.06 4.97
N VAL A 33 -24.74 0.39 5.51
CA VAL A 33 -23.39 0.25 4.96
C VAL A 33 -22.61 -0.78 5.77
N VAL A 34 -22.02 -1.75 5.11
CA VAL A 34 -21.21 -2.80 5.73
C VAL A 34 -19.77 -2.69 5.24
N HIS A 35 -18.81 -2.74 6.16
CA HIS A 35 -17.38 -2.91 5.86
C HIS A 35 -16.86 -4.16 6.54
N ALA A 36 -16.75 -5.23 5.78
CA ALA A 36 -16.35 -6.54 6.24
C ALA A 36 -15.30 -7.15 5.30
N VAL A 37 -14.06 -7.31 5.79
CA VAL A 37 -12.97 -7.92 5.03
C VAL A 37 -12.40 -9.07 5.83
N MET A 38 -12.68 -10.29 5.39
CA MET A 38 -12.25 -11.49 6.09
C MET A 38 -10.77 -11.79 5.80
N ARG A 39 -10.01 -12.08 6.86
CA ARG A 39 -8.57 -12.33 6.83
C ARG A 39 -8.21 -13.59 7.60
N PRO A 40 -7.92 -14.73 6.94
CA PRO A 40 -7.62 -15.98 7.63
C PRO A 40 -6.26 -15.95 8.36
N ASP A 41 -5.44 -14.92 8.15
CA ASP A 41 -4.19 -14.69 8.88
C ASP A 41 -4.37 -13.94 10.21
N LEU A 42 -5.58 -13.44 10.49
CA LEU A 42 -5.92 -12.83 11.79
C LEU A 42 -6.66 -13.84 12.67
N ASP A 43 -6.33 -13.85 13.95
CA ASP A 43 -7.01 -14.69 14.95
C ASP A 43 -8.40 -14.18 15.28
N ARG A 44 -8.72 -12.92 14.96
CA ARG A 44 -10.03 -12.34 15.20
C ARG A 44 -10.46 -11.43 14.06
N GLN A 45 -11.72 -11.57 13.66
CA GLN A 45 -12.35 -10.75 12.62
C GLN A 45 -13.20 -9.64 13.26
N TRP A 46 -13.43 -8.57 12.50
CA TRP A 46 -14.40 -7.54 12.86
C TRP A 46 -15.14 -7.04 11.61
N ILE A 47 -16.30 -6.46 11.84
CA ILE A 47 -17.21 -5.93 10.84
C ILE A 47 -17.69 -4.58 11.34
N LEU A 48 -17.58 -3.55 10.51
CA LEU A 48 -18.19 -2.25 10.79
C LEU A 48 -19.54 -2.16 10.07
N VAL A 49 -20.57 -1.74 10.81
CA VAL A 49 -21.91 -1.49 10.28
C VAL A 49 -22.32 -0.05 10.61
N GLU A 50 -22.66 0.71 9.57
CA GLU A 50 -23.07 2.12 9.68
C GLU A 50 -24.24 2.42 8.73
N GLN A 51 -24.76 3.65 8.74
CA GLN A 51 -25.80 4.13 7.81
C GLN A 51 -25.28 5.27 6.94
N THR A 52 -25.80 5.39 5.71
CA THR A 52 -25.50 6.52 4.83
C THR A 52 -26.06 7.83 5.37
N LEU A 53 -25.32 8.92 5.21
CA LEU A 53 -25.84 10.28 5.38
C LEU A 53 -26.83 10.61 4.24
N THR A 54 -28.04 11.04 4.59
CA THR A 54 -29.12 11.30 3.62
C THR A 54 -29.25 12.78 3.22
N GLY A 55 -28.16 13.56 3.35
CA GLY A 55 -28.13 14.97 2.93
C GLY A 55 -28.18 16.00 4.06
N SER A 56 -27.95 15.60 5.31
CA SER A 56 -27.70 16.55 6.42
C SER A 56 -26.20 16.58 6.70
N PRO A 57 -25.48 17.68 6.41
CA PRO A 57 -24.11 17.84 6.85
C PRO A 57 -24.12 18.08 8.36
N SER A 58 -23.94 17.01 9.15
CA SER A 58 -23.44 17.21 10.51
C SER A 58 -21.94 17.44 10.41
N ASP A 59 -21.56 18.70 10.61
CA ASP A 59 -20.22 19.28 10.78
C ASP A 59 -18.97 18.36 10.69
N GLU A 60 -18.10 18.73 9.75
CA GLU A 60 -16.63 18.77 9.80
C GLU A 60 -15.78 17.51 10.10
N SER A 61 -16.33 16.29 10.16
CA SER A 61 -15.51 15.10 10.50
C SER A 61 -15.43 13.98 9.45
N ALA A 62 -16.06 14.14 8.28
CA ALA A 62 -16.12 13.13 7.23
C ALA A 62 -14.93 13.16 6.25
N HIS A 63 -13.69 13.05 6.75
CA HIS A 63 -12.51 12.81 5.90
C HIS A 63 -11.96 11.39 6.13
N GLY A 64 -12.57 10.38 5.51
CA GLY A 64 -11.95 9.05 5.48
C GLY A 64 -12.67 8.05 4.59
N VAL A 65 -11.99 7.62 3.52
CA VAL A 65 -12.37 6.51 2.63
C VAL A 65 -11.64 5.22 3.08
N ILE A 66 -11.28 5.13 4.37
CA ILE A 66 -10.44 4.07 4.93
C ILE A 66 -11.16 3.42 6.12
N PRO A 67 -11.17 2.09 6.24
CA PRO A 67 -11.57 1.42 7.48
C PRO A 67 -10.69 1.91 8.64
N GLY A 68 -11.28 2.58 9.64
CA GLY A 68 -10.54 3.08 10.81
C GLY A 68 -10.82 4.54 11.22
N ASN A 69 -11.57 5.31 10.45
CA ASN A 69 -12.18 6.55 10.95
C ASN A 69 -13.39 6.23 11.84
N PRO A 70 -13.79 7.13 12.77
CA PRO A 70 -15.03 6.92 13.50
C PRO A 70 -16.19 6.77 12.50
N PRO A 71 -17.07 5.77 12.69
CA PRO A 71 -18.21 5.57 11.80
C PRO A 71 -19.06 6.83 11.75
N GLN A 72 -19.56 7.17 10.56
CA GLN A 72 -20.29 8.42 10.39
C GLN A 72 -21.65 8.36 11.11
N LEU A 73 -22.34 7.22 11.01
CA LEU A 73 -23.59 6.91 11.70
C LEU A 73 -23.61 5.42 12.09
N PRO A 74 -23.03 5.04 13.24
CA PRO A 74 -22.93 3.63 13.62
C PRO A 74 -24.30 2.96 13.82
N VAL A 75 -24.45 1.73 13.33
CA VAL A 75 -25.63 0.91 13.61
C VAL A 75 -25.36 0.04 14.83
N THR A 76 -26.05 0.32 15.93
CA THR A 76 -25.91 -0.43 17.19
C THR A 76 -26.98 -1.51 17.33
N GLY A 77 -26.65 -2.57 18.09
CA GLY A 77 -27.58 -3.65 18.41
C GLY A 77 -27.99 -4.56 17.23
N ALA A 78 -27.30 -4.50 16.10
CA ALA A 78 -27.55 -5.39 14.97
C ALA A 78 -27.13 -6.84 15.29
N THR A 79 -27.85 -7.80 14.72
CA THR A 79 -27.43 -9.20 14.71
C THR A 79 -26.53 -9.42 13.51
N VAL A 80 -25.22 -9.60 13.76
CA VAL A 80 -24.22 -9.85 12.71
C VAL A 80 -23.75 -11.29 12.78
N THR A 81 -23.90 -12.03 11.69
CA THR A 81 -23.48 -13.44 11.59
C THR A 81 -22.68 -13.69 10.33
N VAL A 82 -21.65 -14.52 10.44
CA VAL A 82 -20.89 -15.04 9.30
C VAL A 82 -20.90 -16.55 9.33
N ALA A 83 -21.29 -17.17 8.22
CA ALA A 83 -21.28 -18.61 8.03
C ALA A 83 -20.27 -19.03 6.96
N ASN A 84 -19.41 -20.00 7.28
CA ASN A 84 -18.61 -20.73 6.30
C ASN A 84 -19.45 -21.85 5.69
N LEU A 85 -19.94 -21.62 4.48
CA LEU A 85 -20.79 -22.56 3.73
C LEU A 85 -20.03 -23.82 3.31
N SER A 86 -18.71 -23.73 3.16
CA SER A 86 -17.85 -24.88 2.85
C SER A 86 -17.65 -25.80 4.06
N LEU A 87 -17.88 -25.30 5.27
CA LEU A 87 -17.67 -26.01 6.54
C LEU A 87 -18.92 -25.95 7.45
N ALA A 88 -20.11 -26.21 6.90
CA ALA A 88 -21.38 -26.05 7.61
C ALA A 88 -21.53 -26.85 8.93
N ASN A 89 -20.77 -27.93 9.12
CA ASN A 89 -20.79 -28.76 10.33
C ASN A 89 -19.67 -28.42 11.33
N ASP A 90 -18.80 -27.45 11.01
CA ASP A 90 -17.75 -27.00 11.91
C ASP A 90 -18.37 -26.19 13.06
N PRO A 91 -17.89 -26.33 14.31
CA PRO A 91 -18.39 -25.51 15.43
C PRO A 91 -18.15 -24.01 15.23
N CYS A 92 -17.16 -23.61 14.41
CA CYS A 92 -16.96 -22.24 13.93
C CYS A 92 -17.51 -22.06 12.48
N GLY A 93 -18.40 -22.93 12.02
CA GLY A 93 -19.02 -22.89 10.69
C GLY A 93 -20.08 -21.80 10.56
N ALA A 94 -20.70 -21.35 11.65
CA ALA A 94 -21.53 -20.15 11.69
C ALA A 94 -21.33 -19.45 13.03
N VAL A 95 -20.93 -18.18 13.01
CA VAL A 95 -20.62 -17.43 14.22
C VAL A 95 -21.26 -16.06 14.24
N SER A 96 -21.73 -15.68 15.43
CA SER A 96 -22.24 -14.34 15.70
C SER A 96 -21.11 -13.41 16.13
N PHE A 97 -21.14 -12.18 15.64
CA PHE A 97 -20.24 -11.12 16.03
C PHE A 97 -20.91 -10.28 17.12
N THR A 98 -20.12 -9.83 18.09
CA THR A 98 -20.63 -9.07 19.24
C THR A 98 -20.12 -7.63 19.17
N GLU A 99 -21.03 -6.67 19.30
CA GLU A 99 -20.69 -5.25 19.41
C GLU A 99 -19.93 -4.99 20.73
N ASN A 100 -18.86 -4.18 20.67
CA ASN A 100 -18.13 -3.71 21.85
C ASN A 100 -17.80 -4.81 22.90
N PRO A 101 -17.03 -5.85 22.53
CA PRO A 101 -16.67 -6.90 23.48
C PRO A 101 -15.90 -6.30 24.67
N SER A 102 -16.11 -6.83 25.88
CA SER A 102 -15.50 -6.36 27.14
C SER A 102 -13.96 -6.45 27.20
N ALA A 103 -13.29 -6.87 26.13
CA ALA A 103 -11.83 -6.93 26.06
C ALA A 103 -11.24 -5.53 26.15
N LEU A 104 -10.25 -5.35 27.03
CA LEU A 104 -9.54 -4.07 27.24
C LEU A 104 -8.59 -3.70 26.10
N GLN A 105 -8.34 -4.62 25.16
CA GLN A 105 -7.30 -4.49 24.13
C GLN A 105 -7.84 -4.22 22.72
N LEU A 106 -9.15 -4.06 22.56
CA LEU A 106 -9.75 -3.83 21.24
C LEU A 106 -10.19 -2.37 21.11
N PRO A 107 -10.00 -1.76 19.93
CA PRO A 107 -10.66 -0.52 19.59
C PRO A 107 -12.16 -0.66 19.85
N ARG A 108 -12.71 0.25 20.65
CA ARG A 108 -14.15 0.33 20.92
C ARG A 108 -14.72 1.47 20.10
N ALA A 109 -15.72 1.13 19.31
CA ALA A 109 -16.50 2.07 18.54
C ALA A 109 -17.89 1.46 18.37
N ASP A 110 -18.92 2.28 18.52
CA ASP A 110 -20.28 1.87 18.20
C ASP A 110 -20.36 1.41 16.74
N GLY A 111 -21.19 0.42 16.45
CA GLY A 111 -21.27 -0.18 15.11
C GLY A 111 -20.11 -1.10 14.74
N LEU A 112 -19.12 -1.31 15.62
CA LEU A 112 -18.04 -2.26 15.43
C LEU A 112 -18.34 -3.61 16.10
N TYR A 113 -18.53 -4.63 15.27
CA TYR A 113 -18.87 -5.99 15.69
C TYR A 113 -17.65 -6.89 15.58
N TRP A 114 -17.33 -7.62 16.64
CA TRP A 114 -16.16 -8.48 16.73
C TRP A 114 -16.54 -9.96 16.75
N GLY A 115 -15.90 -10.76 15.91
CA GLY A 115 -16.08 -12.21 15.89
C GLY A 115 -15.45 -12.89 17.11
N PRO A 116 -15.73 -14.19 17.33
CA PRO A 116 -15.00 -14.99 18.31
C PRO A 116 -13.54 -15.15 17.88
N GLN A 117 -12.65 -15.42 18.83
CA GLN A 117 -11.26 -15.75 18.49
C GLN A 117 -11.21 -17.10 17.75
N ASN A 118 -10.40 -17.19 16.71
CA ASN A 118 -10.23 -18.31 15.80
C ASN A 118 -11.49 -18.76 15.05
N CYS A 119 -12.57 -17.95 15.06
CA CYS A 119 -13.76 -18.20 14.26
C CYS A 119 -14.10 -16.99 13.35
N PRO A 120 -14.78 -17.20 12.20
CA PRO A 120 -15.10 -18.50 11.62
C PRO A 120 -13.84 -19.28 11.23
N THR A 121 -13.92 -20.62 11.18
CA THR A 121 -12.84 -21.43 10.62
C THR A 121 -12.74 -21.07 9.14
N MET A 122 -11.55 -20.77 8.64
CA MET A 122 -11.35 -20.22 7.30
C MET A 122 -10.19 -20.91 6.58
N ARG A 123 -10.45 -21.44 5.39
CA ARG A 123 -9.46 -22.08 4.51
C ARG A 123 -9.51 -21.45 3.12
N THR A 124 -8.40 -21.55 2.40
CA THR A 124 -8.35 -21.14 0.99
C THR A 124 -9.46 -21.83 0.18
N GLY A 125 -10.21 -21.03 -0.58
CA GLY A 125 -11.32 -21.47 -1.42
C GLY A 125 -12.64 -21.67 -0.68
N ASP A 126 -12.69 -21.46 0.65
CA ASP A 126 -13.97 -21.53 1.36
C ASP A 126 -14.89 -20.37 0.93
N THR A 127 -16.19 -20.65 0.87
CA THR A 127 -17.21 -19.63 0.64
C THR A 127 -17.82 -19.21 1.97
N LEU A 128 -17.80 -17.90 2.22
CA LEU A 128 -18.41 -17.30 3.41
C LEU A 128 -19.69 -16.54 3.02
N GLU A 129 -20.66 -16.54 3.92
CA GLU A 129 -21.91 -15.78 3.83
C GLU A 129 -22.06 -14.86 5.04
N LEU A 130 -22.38 -13.59 4.78
CA LEU A 130 -22.69 -12.59 5.78
C LEU A 130 -24.19 -12.37 5.86
N LEU A 131 -24.71 -12.23 7.08
CA LEU A 131 -26.03 -11.69 7.36
C LEU A 131 -25.93 -10.64 8.48
N VAL A 132 -26.42 -9.44 8.20
CA VAL A 132 -26.61 -8.35 9.17
C VAL A 132 -28.10 -8.04 9.25
N GLU A 133 -28.68 -8.14 10.44
CA GLU A 133 -30.07 -7.76 10.69
C GLU A 133 -30.10 -6.62 11.71
N THR A 134 -30.59 -5.47 11.29
CA THR A 134 -30.67 -4.27 12.12
C THR A 134 -31.96 -4.26 12.95
N THR A 135 -31.99 -3.45 14.01
CA THR A 135 -33.14 -3.37 14.94
C THR A 135 -34.39 -2.76 14.31
N ASP A 136 -34.23 -1.97 13.25
CA ASP A 136 -35.29 -1.40 12.43
C ASP A 136 -35.78 -2.34 11.30
N GLY A 137 -35.23 -3.56 11.22
CA GLY A 137 -35.72 -4.62 10.34
C GLY A 137 -35.07 -4.66 8.95
N HIS A 138 -34.03 -3.88 8.69
CA HIS A 138 -33.22 -4.03 7.48
C HIS A 138 -32.35 -5.27 7.59
N ALA A 139 -32.17 -5.95 6.45
CA ALA A 139 -31.29 -7.12 6.36
C ALA A 139 -30.31 -6.92 5.21
N VAL A 140 -29.02 -7.08 5.51
CA VAL A 140 -27.94 -7.05 4.50
C VAL A 140 -27.33 -8.44 4.39
N LYS A 141 -27.22 -8.94 3.16
CA LYS A 141 -26.59 -10.24 2.86
C LYS A 141 -25.45 -10.07 1.88
N GLY A 142 -24.42 -10.90 2.03
CA GLY A 142 -23.29 -10.92 1.11
C GLY A 142 -22.62 -12.29 1.07
N ARG A 143 -21.86 -12.55 0.00
CA ARG A 143 -20.98 -13.73 -0.09
C ARG A 143 -19.59 -13.34 -0.58
N THR A 144 -18.56 -13.98 -0.03
CA THR A 144 -17.16 -13.86 -0.45
C THR A 144 -16.51 -15.24 -0.54
N GLU A 145 -15.46 -15.36 -1.34
CA GLU A 145 -14.63 -16.57 -1.43
C GLU A 145 -13.23 -16.24 -0.91
N LEU A 146 -12.72 -17.06 0.02
CA LEU A 146 -11.42 -16.82 0.62
C LEU A 146 -10.29 -17.07 -0.39
N PRO A 147 -9.43 -16.06 -0.68
CA PRO A 147 -8.30 -16.27 -1.55
C PRO A 147 -7.26 -17.17 -0.89
N GLY A 148 -6.33 -17.67 -1.70
CA GLY A 148 -5.16 -18.39 -1.22
C GLY A 148 -3.99 -18.27 -2.16
N ALA A 149 -2.80 -18.18 -1.56
CA ALA A 149 -1.54 -18.08 -2.26
C ALA A 149 -0.63 -19.23 -1.84
N ALA A 150 -0.06 -19.92 -2.82
CA ALA A 150 1.00 -20.90 -2.58
C ALA A 150 2.32 -20.20 -2.20
N ALA A 151 2.54 -18.99 -2.72
CA ALA A 151 3.68 -18.15 -2.39
C ALA A 151 3.34 -16.66 -2.60
N MET A 152 3.88 -15.81 -1.72
CA MET A 152 3.95 -14.36 -1.91
C MET A 152 5.42 -13.97 -1.89
N ILE A 153 5.87 -13.29 -2.93
CA ILE A 153 7.28 -13.03 -3.18
C ILE A 153 7.46 -11.53 -3.34
N LEU A 154 8.30 -10.95 -2.49
CA LEU A 154 8.78 -9.58 -2.64
C LEU A 154 10.09 -9.61 -3.42
N LEU A 155 10.22 -8.74 -4.42
CA LEU A 155 11.38 -8.62 -5.30
C LEU A 155 12.00 -7.22 -5.15
N VAL A 156 13.31 -7.15 -5.10
CA VAL A 156 14.07 -5.90 -5.02
C VAL A 156 15.28 -6.02 -5.93
N GLY A 157 15.29 -5.30 -7.04
CA GLY A 157 16.32 -5.47 -8.08
C GLY A 157 16.43 -6.93 -8.53
N SER A 158 17.60 -7.55 -8.31
CA SER A 158 17.81 -8.99 -8.58
C SER A 158 17.50 -9.92 -7.40
N ASP A 159 17.26 -9.37 -6.22
CA ASP A 159 16.99 -10.11 -4.99
C ASP A 159 15.50 -10.42 -4.83
N SER A 160 15.18 -11.49 -4.12
CA SER A 160 13.80 -11.85 -3.81
C SER A 160 13.69 -12.63 -2.51
N VAL A 161 12.52 -12.57 -1.90
CA VAL A 161 12.22 -13.25 -0.65
C VAL A 161 10.78 -13.76 -0.62
N LEU A 162 10.59 -14.99 -0.14
CA LEU A 162 9.27 -15.53 0.17
C LEU A 162 8.76 -14.92 1.48
N LEU A 163 7.49 -14.53 1.54
CA LEU A 163 6.93 -13.85 2.71
C LEU A 163 6.28 -14.80 3.73
N PRO A 164 6.48 -14.56 5.04
CA PRO A 164 7.45 -13.62 5.62
C PRO A 164 8.90 -14.14 5.48
N GLY A 165 9.88 -13.24 5.45
CA GLY A 165 11.29 -13.60 5.30
C GLY A 165 12.24 -12.53 5.87
N PRO A 166 13.56 -12.61 5.61
CA PRO A 166 14.48 -11.56 6.02
C PRO A 166 14.15 -10.20 5.35
N PRO A 167 14.51 -9.07 6.01
CA PRO A 167 14.38 -7.75 5.39
C PRO A 167 15.14 -7.66 4.05
N LEU A 168 14.56 -6.96 3.08
CA LEU A 168 15.24 -6.62 1.83
C LEU A 168 15.78 -5.20 1.88
N ARG A 169 16.89 -4.95 1.17
CA ARG A 169 17.50 -3.62 1.02
C ARG A 169 17.25 -3.14 -0.41
N LEU A 170 16.45 -2.07 -0.56
CA LEU A 170 16.10 -1.46 -1.84
C LEU A 170 16.92 -0.19 -2.04
N ASN A 171 17.78 -0.14 -3.05
CA ASN A 171 18.35 1.12 -3.50
C ASN A 171 17.33 1.86 -4.37
N ARG A 172 16.73 2.92 -3.85
CA ARG A 172 15.65 3.66 -4.54
C ARG A 172 16.11 4.20 -5.90
N ASP A 173 17.40 4.50 -6.07
CA ASP A 173 17.90 5.20 -7.25
C ASP A 173 18.19 4.24 -8.42
N SER A 174 18.37 2.95 -8.15
CA SER A 174 18.79 1.96 -9.16
C SER A 174 17.95 0.68 -9.20
N ASP A 175 17.29 0.31 -8.11
CA ASP A 175 16.50 -0.92 -8.03
C ASP A 175 15.02 -0.70 -8.39
N THR A 176 14.34 -1.81 -8.63
CA THR A 176 12.88 -1.87 -8.75
C THR A 176 12.29 -2.62 -7.56
N LEU A 177 11.15 -2.15 -7.05
CA LEU A 177 10.32 -2.87 -6.09
C LEU A 177 9.27 -3.69 -6.83
N GLY A 178 9.30 -5.00 -6.68
CA GLY A 178 8.32 -5.92 -7.27
C GLY A 178 7.56 -6.73 -6.23
N ALA A 179 6.35 -7.11 -6.55
CA ALA A 179 5.58 -8.07 -5.79
C ALA A 179 4.99 -9.12 -6.74
N ARG A 180 4.99 -10.39 -6.33
CA ARG A 180 4.41 -11.49 -7.09
C ARG A 180 3.69 -12.46 -6.18
N VAL A 181 2.53 -12.93 -6.61
CA VAL A 181 1.74 -13.96 -5.93
C VAL A 181 1.60 -15.17 -6.84
N VAL A 182 1.89 -16.36 -6.29
CA VAL A 182 1.52 -17.64 -6.91
C VAL A 182 0.14 -18.00 -6.37
N ALA A 183 -0.90 -17.52 -7.03
CA ALA A 183 -2.28 -17.69 -6.58
C ALA A 183 -2.74 -19.15 -6.72
N VAL A 184 -3.42 -19.64 -5.69
CA VAL A 184 -4.23 -20.87 -5.71
C VAL A 184 -5.68 -20.51 -6.04
N ALA A 185 -6.21 -19.48 -5.38
CA ALA A 185 -7.52 -18.88 -5.61
C ALA A 185 -7.45 -17.39 -5.29
N GLY A 186 -8.17 -16.55 -6.02
CA GLY A 186 -8.15 -15.09 -5.84
C GLY A 186 -8.08 -14.35 -7.16
N ARG A 187 -8.30 -13.05 -7.11
CA ARG A 187 -8.49 -12.19 -8.30
C ARG A 187 -7.31 -11.29 -8.55
N ALA A 188 -6.94 -10.48 -7.57
CA ALA A 188 -6.07 -9.33 -7.76
C ALA A 188 -4.98 -9.25 -6.70
N LEU A 189 -3.85 -8.67 -7.10
CA LEU A 189 -2.74 -8.36 -6.20
C LEU A 189 -2.92 -6.95 -5.65
N GLN A 190 -2.71 -6.82 -4.35
CA GLN A 190 -2.55 -5.57 -3.64
C GLN A 190 -1.13 -5.49 -3.09
N LEU A 191 -0.45 -4.38 -3.34
CA LEU A 191 0.84 -4.04 -2.74
C LEU A 191 0.64 -2.77 -1.93
N GLU A 192 0.83 -2.85 -0.63
CA GLU A 192 0.87 -1.70 0.26
C GLU A 192 2.28 -1.51 0.78
N VAL A 193 2.68 -0.25 0.88
CA VAL A 193 3.89 0.13 1.60
C VAL A 193 3.45 1.08 2.70
N SER A 194 3.74 0.73 3.94
CA SER A 194 3.54 1.59 5.09
C SER A 194 4.88 1.96 5.74
N GLY A 195 4.94 3.15 6.32
CA GLY A 195 6.07 3.62 7.10
C GLY A 195 5.61 4.03 8.49
N PHE A 196 6.56 4.37 9.36
CA PHE A 196 6.23 4.97 10.64
C PHE A 196 6.10 6.48 10.49
N ASP A 197 5.04 7.08 11.03
CA ASP A 197 4.90 8.53 11.15
C ASP A 197 5.73 9.08 12.32
N SER A 198 5.65 10.39 12.52
CA SER A 198 6.35 11.08 13.61
C SER A 198 5.81 10.77 15.01
N ALA A 199 4.66 10.12 15.14
CA ALA A 199 4.13 9.62 16.40
C ALA A 199 4.47 8.13 16.62
N GLY A 200 5.16 7.49 15.66
CA GLY A 200 5.42 6.06 15.63
C GLY A 200 4.20 5.21 15.22
N GLY A 201 3.13 5.85 14.74
CA GLY A 201 2.00 5.19 14.10
C GLY A 201 2.39 4.63 12.74
N SER A 202 1.74 3.57 12.30
CA SER A 202 1.89 3.07 10.93
C SER A 202 1.07 3.93 9.98
N ALA A 203 1.72 4.69 9.11
CA ALA A 203 1.09 5.45 8.04
C ALA A 203 1.19 4.70 6.72
N LEU A 204 0.05 4.58 6.02
CA LEU A 204 0.04 4.08 4.65
C LEU A 204 0.72 5.12 3.74
N ILE A 205 1.79 4.72 3.07
CA ILE A 205 2.57 5.59 2.19
C ILE A 205 2.06 5.47 0.76
N THR A 206 1.83 4.24 0.30
CA THR A 206 1.23 4.01 -1.01
C THR A 206 0.55 2.65 -1.06
N ARG A 207 -0.44 2.54 -1.95
CA ARG A 207 -1.20 1.32 -2.20
C ARG A 207 -1.43 1.16 -3.69
N PHE A 208 -1.04 0.02 -4.23
CA PHE A 208 -1.32 -0.39 -5.59
C PHE A 208 -2.26 -1.58 -5.59
N LEU A 209 -3.25 -1.54 -6.47
CA LEU A 209 -4.19 -2.63 -6.70
C LEU A 209 -4.19 -2.94 -8.19
N VAL A 210 -3.86 -4.16 -8.56
CA VAL A 210 -3.76 -4.59 -9.96
C VAL A 210 -4.51 -5.89 -10.21
N ASP A 211 -5.20 -5.98 -11.33
CA ASP A 211 -5.92 -7.19 -11.79
C ASP A 211 -4.96 -8.25 -12.37
N THR A 212 -3.78 -8.35 -11.78
CA THR A 212 -2.72 -9.30 -12.16
C THR A 212 -2.08 -9.84 -10.89
N THR A 213 -1.29 -10.91 -11.02
CA THR A 213 -0.61 -11.51 -9.86
C THR A 213 0.82 -11.01 -9.68
N ALA A 214 1.23 -9.97 -10.41
CA ALA A 214 2.57 -9.38 -10.28
C ALA A 214 2.56 -7.89 -10.62
N ILE A 215 3.36 -7.11 -9.89
CA ILE A 215 3.61 -5.70 -10.16
C ILE A 215 5.11 -5.42 -10.01
N THR A 216 5.60 -4.44 -10.75
CA THR A 216 6.97 -3.92 -10.61
C THR A 216 6.90 -2.40 -10.70
N LEU A 217 7.51 -1.74 -9.72
CA LEU A 217 7.56 -0.31 -9.55
C LEU A 217 9.03 0.11 -9.54
N PRO A 218 9.37 1.27 -10.13
CA PRO A 218 10.70 1.83 -9.94
C PRO A 218 10.91 2.25 -8.48
N GLY A 219 12.13 2.11 -7.95
CA GLY A 219 12.45 2.50 -6.58
C GLY A 219 12.29 4.01 -6.34
N ASN A 220 12.52 4.83 -7.37
CA ASN A 220 12.40 6.28 -7.37
C ASN A 220 11.00 6.76 -7.79
N LEU A 221 9.96 5.95 -7.57
CA LEU A 221 8.59 6.35 -7.86
C LEU A 221 8.21 7.59 -7.05
N THR A 222 7.84 8.66 -7.75
CA THR A 222 7.35 9.92 -7.15
C THR A 222 5.86 9.86 -6.86
N ASP A 223 5.39 10.66 -5.90
CA ASP A 223 3.96 10.73 -5.56
C ASP A 223 3.18 11.56 -6.61
N PHE A 224 2.99 10.97 -7.78
CA PHE A 224 2.25 11.60 -8.87
C PHE A 224 0.78 11.87 -8.53
N LEU A 225 0.20 11.15 -7.56
CA LEU A 225 -1.18 11.34 -7.15
C LEU A 225 -1.34 12.60 -6.29
N ALA A 226 -0.37 12.89 -5.42
CA ALA A 226 -0.34 14.15 -4.69
C ALA A 226 -0.31 15.37 -5.64
N GLY A 227 0.46 15.28 -6.73
CA GLY A 227 0.50 16.36 -7.74
C GLY A 227 -0.76 16.49 -8.61
N VAL A 228 -1.46 15.38 -8.90
CA VAL A 228 -2.67 15.40 -9.75
C VAL A 228 -3.93 15.80 -8.95
N LEU A 229 -3.98 15.46 -7.66
CA LEU A 229 -5.13 15.73 -6.80
C LEU A 229 -4.92 16.94 -5.88
N GLY A 230 -3.68 17.42 -5.72
CA GLY A 230 -3.39 18.65 -5.00
C GLY A 230 -3.90 19.87 -5.76
N GLU A 231 -4.56 20.79 -5.07
CA GLU A 231 -5.11 22.03 -5.65
C GLU A 231 -4.03 23.09 -5.99
N GLU A 232 -2.74 22.78 -5.83
CA GLU A 232 -1.65 23.73 -6.07
C GLU A 232 -1.01 23.54 -7.46
N ASP A 233 -1.34 24.47 -8.35
CA ASP A 233 -0.98 24.57 -9.78
C ASP A 233 0.52 24.80 -10.07
N SER A 234 1.43 24.47 -9.14
CA SER A 234 2.82 25.00 -9.17
C SER A 234 3.97 24.03 -8.93
N THR A 235 3.77 22.79 -8.50
CA THR A 235 4.90 21.85 -8.36
C THR A 235 5.14 21.11 -9.67
N SER A 236 6.30 21.35 -10.27
CA SER A 236 6.72 20.56 -11.42
C SER A 236 6.90 19.10 -11.00
N VAL A 237 6.63 18.15 -11.91
CA VAL A 237 6.78 16.70 -11.62
C VAL A 237 8.20 16.36 -11.12
N ASP A 238 9.19 17.15 -11.53
CA ASP A 238 10.60 17.00 -11.15
C ASP A 238 10.89 17.43 -9.70
N GLU A 239 9.96 18.15 -9.06
CA GLU A 239 10.06 18.58 -7.65
C GLU A 239 9.29 17.66 -6.69
N LEU A 240 8.58 16.66 -7.20
CA LEU A 240 7.84 15.72 -6.36
C LEU A 240 8.81 14.80 -5.61
N GLU A 241 8.67 14.75 -4.28
CA GLU A 241 9.47 13.84 -3.47
C GLU A 241 9.20 12.37 -3.85
N PRO A 242 10.23 11.50 -3.86
CA PRO A 242 10.05 10.07 -3.98
C PRO A 242 9.20 9.51 -2.83
N ILE A 243 8.27 8.62 -3.16
CA ILE A 243 7.42 7.93 -2.17
C ILE A 243 8.27 7.13 -1.17
N LEU A 244 9.37 6.54 -1.66
CA LEU A 244 10.32 5.76 -0.89
C LEU A 244 11.57 6.60 -0.61
N VAL A 245 11.66 7.12 0.61
CA VAL A 245 12.75 7.97 1.07
C VAL A 245 13.89 7.08 1.59
N ALA A 246 15.11 7.32 1.13
CA ALA A 246 16.30 6.63 1.62
C ALA A 246 16.52 6.86 3.13
N GLY A 247 17.17 5.93 3.84
CA GLY A 247 17.35 6.03 5.28
C GLY A 247 16.10 5.69 6.10
N ARG A 248 15.09 5.06 5.49
CA ARG A 248 13.85 4.66 6.17
C ARG A 248 13.54 3.18 6.01
N SER A 249 12.96 2.61 7.06
CA SER A 249 12.39 1.27 7.04
C SER A 249 10.90 1.36 6.76
N TYR A 250 10.43 0.54 5.84
CA TYR A 250 9.03 0.40 5.48
C TYR A 250 8.56 -1.03 5.72
N THR A 251 7.26 -1.20 5.89
CA THR A 251 6.59 -2.50 5.83
C THR A 251 5.93 -2.62 4.46
N ALA A 252 6.38 -3.61 3.69
CA ALA A 252 5.73 -3.98 2.44
C ALA A 252 4.74 -5.13 2.71
N THR A 253 3.46 -4.89 2.43
CA THR A 253 2.39 -5.87 2.53
C THR A 253 1.98 -6.31 1.13
N ILE A 254 2.11 -7.60 0.85
CA ILE A 254 1.53 -8.21 -0.35
C ILE A 254 0.25 -8.89 0.07
N ALA A 255 -0.85 -8.58 -0.61
CA ALA A 255 -2.11 -9.25 -0.43
C ALA A 255 -2.66 -9.79 -1.76
N LEU A 256 -3.36 -10.92 -1.67
CA LEU A 256 -4.19 -11.45 -2.73
C LEU A 256 -5.63 -11.31 -2.29
N THR A 257 -6.45 -10.70 -3.14
CA THR A 257 -7.83 -10.35 -2.82
C THR A 257 -8.82 -11.25 -3.55
N ASP A 258 -10.02 -11.38 -3.01
CA ASP A 258 -11.16 -11.91 -3.76
C ASP A 258 -11.72 -10.88 -4.76
N GLU A 259 -12.71 -11.30 -5.56
CA GLU A 259 -13.38 -10.43 -6.54
C GLU A 259 -14.19 -9.33 -5.87
N ARG A 260 -14.86 -9.62 -4.73
CA ARG A 260 -15.78 -8.67 -4.09
C ARG A 260 -15.03 -7.49 -3.48
N TYR A 261 -13.90 -7.77 -2.81
CA TYR A 261 -13.01 -6.73 -2.30
C TYR A 261 -12.33 -5.94 -3.43
N PHE A 262 -11.86 -6.63 -4.47
CA PHE A 262 -11.24 -5.97 -5.63
C PHE A 262 -12.21 -5.02 -6.33
N ASP A 263 -13.44 -5.47 -6.57
CA ASP A 263 -14.51 -4.68 -7.19
C ASP A 263 -14.89 -3.47 -6.33
N TYR A 264 -14.99 -3.66 -5.02
CA TYR A 264 -15.22 -2.55 -4.10
C TYR A 264 -14.13 -1.48 -4.21
N LEU A 265 -12.86 -1.86 -4.10
CA LEU A 265 -11.74 -0.89 -4.16
C LEU A 265 -11.65 -0.15 -5.50
N ARG A 266 -11.90 -0.83 -6.63
CA ARG A 266 -11.88 -0.18 -7.96
C ARG A 266 -13.16 0.61 -8.26
N SER A 267 -14.24 0.39 -7.50
CA SER A 267 -15.49 1.12 -7.63
C SER A 267 -15.50 2.46 -6.90
N GLY A 268 -14.35 2.85 -6.32
CA GLY A 268 -14.18 4.14 -5.66
C GLY A 268 -14.75 5.29 -6.50
N ASN A 269 -15.34 6.27 -5.82
CA ASN A 269 -15.87 7.50 -6.38
C ASN A 269 -14.75 8.33 -7.04
N LEU A 270 -14.19 7.84 -8.15
CA LEU A 270 -13.48 8.66 -9.11
C LEU A 270 -14.58 9.34 -9.92
N PRO A 271 -14.89 10.64 -9.67
CA PRO A 271 -15.95 11.35 -10.38
C PRO A 271 -15.73 11.33 -11.90
N LEU A 272 -14.47 11.12 -12.33
CA LEU A 272 -14.05 11.04 -13.72
C LEU A 272 -14.35 9.69 -14.41
N SER A 273 -14.51 8.60 -13.66
CA SER A 273 -14.61 7.26 -14.27
C SER A 273 -16.01 6.90 -14.75
N GLY A 274 -17.06 7.53 -14.20
CA GLY A 274 -18.47 7.27 -14.53
C GLY A 274 -18.94 5.82 -14.30
N ARG A 275 -18.12 4.97 -13.67
CA ARG A 275 -18.35 3.51 -13.61
C ARG A 275 -19.30 3.06 -12.51
N GLY A 276 -19.75 3.97 -11.65
CA GLY A 276 -20.68 3.67 -10.54
C GLY A 276 -20.06 2.75 -9.48
N PHE A 277 -20.67 2.76 -8.29
CA PHE A 277 -20.31 1.85 -7.21
C PHE A 277 -20.71 0.41 -7.59
N ILE A 278 -19.78 -0.55 -7.46
CA ILE A 278 -20.03 -1.97 -7.78
C ILE A 278 -20.37 -2.67 -6.47
N ASN A 279 -21.66 -2.78 -6.21
CA ASN A 279 -22.16 -3.41 -5.00
C ASN A 279 -22.39 -4.90 -5.21
N HIS A 280 -21.97 -5.69 -4.23
CA HIS A 280 -22.17 -7.14 -4.18
C HIS A 280 -23.03 -7.59 -3.00
N LEU A 281 -23.58 -6.63 -2.25
CA LEU A 281 -24.48 -6.88 -1.13
C LEU A 281 -25.94 -6.78 -1.57
N GLU A 282 -26.79 -7.61 -0.99
CA GLU A 282 -28.25 -7.52 -1.09
C GLU A 282 -28.79 -6.77 0.13
N GLY A 283 -29.67 -5.78 -0.09
CA GLY A 283 -30.34 -5.04 1.00
C GLY A 283 -29.51 -3.94 1.68
N GLY A 284 -28.25 -3.75 1.27
CA GLY A 284 -27.36 -2.69 1.77
C GLY A 284 -26.26 -2.34 0.77
N MET A 285 -25.27 -1.56 1.19
CA MET A 285 -24.10 -1.18 0.38
C MET A 285 -22.78 -1.36 1.14
N GLY A 286 -21.65 -1.31 0.44
CA GLY A 286 -20.32 -1.47 1.04
C GLY A 286 -19.60 -2.72 0.54
N VAL A 287 -18.87 -3.40 1.43
CA VAL A 287 -18.03 -4.56 1.10
C VAL A 287 -18.22 -5.70 2.09
N PHE A 288 -18.46 -6.89 1.55
CA PHE A 288 -18.14 -8.15 2.20
C PHE A 288 -17.22 -8.93 1.27
N GLY A 289 -15.92 -8.86 1.57
CA GLY A 289 -14.86 -9.44 0.76
C GLY A 289 -13.82 -10.13 1.61
N SER A 290 -12.73 -10.57 1.00
CA SER A 290 -11.67 -11.25 1.73
C SER A 290 -10.31 -11.09 1.09
N ILE A 291 -9.28 -11.14 1.92
CA ILE A 291 -7.88 -11.03 1.50
C ILE A 291 -7.02 -12.03 2.27
N VAL A 292 -5.93 -12.48 1.65
CA VAL A 292 -4.80 -13.07 2.36
C VAL A 292 -3.62 -12.13 2.21
N ALA A 293 -2.94 -11.82 3.30
CA ALA A 293 -1.83 -10.87 3.29
C ALA A 293 -0.59 -11.45 3.97
N ARG A 294 0.59 -11.02 3.53
CA ARG A 294 1.87 -11.25 4.21
C ARG A 294 2.69 -9.98 4.14
N THR A 295 3.48 -9.75 5.17
CA THR A 295 4.30 -8.54 5.30
C THR A 295 5.78 -8.88 5.34
N ASN A 296 6.61 -7.89 4.98
CA ASN A 296 8.04 -7.92 5.23
C ASN A 296 8.58 -6.51 5.44
N MET A 297 9.77 -6.43 6.03
CA MET A 297 10.50 -5.17 6.17
C MET A 297 11.30 -4.86 4.90
N LEU A 298 11.28 -3.60 4.49
CA LEU A 298 12.02 -3.04 3.37
C LEU A 298 12.90 -1.89 3.91
N LYS A 299 14.23 -2.06 3.89
CA LYS A 299 15.18 -0.98 4.21
C LYS A 299 15.50 -0.23 2.92
N VAL A 300 15.05 1.01 2.80
CA VAL A 300 15.25 1.83 1.60
C VAL A 300 16.53 2.66 1.75
N VAL A 301 17.43 2.53 0.79
CA VAL A 301 18.71 3.25 0.72
C VAL A 301 18.76 4.04 -0.58
N GLY A 302 19.72 4.95 -0.69
CA GLY A 302 20.02 5.64 -1.93
C GLY A 302 21.49 5.49 -2.31
N ASP A 303 21.84 5.96 -3.49
CA ASP A 303 23.23 6.26 -3.81
C ASP A 303 23.72 7.40 -2.91
N ILE A 304 25.01 7.39 -2.55
CA ILE A 304 25.64 8.48 -1.81
C ILE A 304 26.18 9.46 -2.83
N ASP A 305 25.48 10.56 -3.03
CA ASP A 305 25.82 11.59 -4.02
C ASP A 305 26.04 12.99 -3.41
N ASP A 306 25.73 13.16 -2.12
CA ASP A 306 26.01 14.36 -1.36
C ASP A 306 27.13 14.14 -0.31
N GLU A 307 27.98 15.14 -0.09
CA GLU A 307 29.11 15.03 0.84
C GLU A 307 28.68 14.86 2.30
N ARG A 308 27.46 15.24 2.65
CA ARG A 308 26.84 15.11 3.96
C ARG A 308 26.29 13.71 4.22
N GLU A 309 26.19 12.86 3.19
CA GLU A 309 25.66 11.51 3.30
C GLU A 309 26.73 10.48 3.72
N GLY A 310 26.25 9.33 4.18
CA GLY A 310 27.08 8.17 4.48
C GLY A 310 26.99 7.74 5.94
N THR A 311 28.00 7.00 6.39
CA THR A 311 27.97 6.38 7.71
C THR A 311 28.70 7.21 8.74
N TYR A 312 28.04 7.48 9.86
CA TYR A 312 28.58 8.22 11.01
C TYR A 312 28.49 7.35 12.26
N ARG A 313 29.50 7.40 13.12
CA ARG A 313 29.45 6.81 14.45
C ARG A 313 29.21 7.92 15.47
N LEU A 314 28.12 7.85 16.20
CA LEU A 314 27.73 8.78 17.25
C LEU A 314 28.12 8.17 18.59
N VAL A 315 29.02 8.83 19.31
CA VAL A 315 29.48 8.42 20.64
C VAL A 315 29.30 9.57 21.61
N GLY A 316 28.80 9.31 22.81
CA GLY A 316 28.68 10.32 23.84
C GLY A 316 27.86 9.84 25.03
N SER A 317 27.10 10.74 25.64
CA SER A 317 26.23 10.37 26.75
C SER A 317 24.94 11.18 26.80
N ILE A 318 23.84 10.50 27.16
CA ILE A 318 22.53 11.10 27.42
C ILE A 318 22.14 10.77 28.86
N SER A 319 21.83 11.79 29.65
CA SER A 319 21.52 11.67 31.08
C SER A 319 22.57 10.86 31.86
N GLY A 320 23.85 11.05 31.51
CA GLY A 320 24.99 10.35 32.12
C GLY A 320 25.17 8.89 31.69
N ARG A 321 24.37 8.38 30.76
CA ARG A 321 24.49 7.01 30.21
C ARG A 321 25.18 7.02 28.85
N PRO A 322 26.09 6.07 28.58
CA PRO A 322 26.82 6.03 27.33
C PRO A 322 25.90 5.71 26.14
N VAL A 323 26.22 6.31 24.99
CA VAL A 323 25.59 6.06 23.70
C VAL A 323 26.68 5.72 22.69
N ASP A 324 26.45 4.70 21.88
CA ASP A 324 27.31 4.30 20.75
C ASP A 324 26.42 3.74 19.63
N VAL A 325 26.09 4.59 18.66
CA VAL A 325 25.24 4.21 17.52
C VAL A 325 25.89 4.56 16.19
N THR A 326 25.53 3.80 15.17
CA THR A 326 25.87 4.05 13.78
C THR A 326 24.67 4.68 13.09
N LEU A 327 24.91 5.75 12.34
CA LEU A 327 23.93 6.52 11.60
C LEU A 327 24.27 6.43 10.10
N GLU A 328 23.40 5.83 9.31
CA GLU A 328 23.53 5.77 7.85
C GLU A 328 22.64 6.87 7.26
N LEU A 329 23.24 8.04 7.01
CA LEU A 329 22.58 9.31 6.67
C LEU A 329 22.41 9.46 5.16
N TYR A 330 21.21 9.89 4.78
CA TYR A 330 20.80 10.24 3.43
C TYR A 330 20.18 11.64 3.44
N VAL A 331 20.34 12.37 2.34
CA VAL A 331 19.68 13.64 2.11
C VAL A 331 18.71 13.51 0.93
N ALA A 332 17.66 14.31 0.96
CA ALA A 332 16.79 14.50 -0.19
C ALA A 332 16.76 15.99 -0.50
N ALA A 333 16.83 16.33 -1.78
CA ALA A 333 16.72 17.71 -2.24
C ALA A 333 15.46 18.32 -1.60
N ALA A 334 15.64 19.40 -0.85
CA ALA A 334 14.54 20.23 -0.39
C ALA A 334 14.85 21.69 -0.73
N GLY A 335 13.85 22.56 -0.54
CA GLY A 335 13.78 23.91 -1.11
C GLY A 335 14.92 24.85 -0.72
N GLU A 336 14.78 26.13 -1.10
CA GLU A 336 15.88 27.12 -1.10
C GLU A 336 16.73 27.19 0.19
N ASP A 337 16.15 26.91 1.37
CA ASP A 337 16.80 27.09 2.68
C ASP A 337 16.97 25.82 3.53
N SER A 338 16.50 24.65 3.08
CA SER A 338 16.63 23.41 3.85
C SER A 338 16.80 22.18 2.97
N THR A 339 17.50 21.17 3.47
CA THR A 339 17.63 19.86 2.82
C THR A 339 17.01 18.82 3.74
N ALA A 340 16.05 18.03 3.27
CA ALA A 340 15.49 16.96 4.09
C ALA A 340 16.56 15.90 4.37
N ALA A 341 16.55 15.32 5.56
CA ALA A 341 17.51 14.30 5.98
C ALA A 341 16.80 13.10 6.59
N SER A 342 17.35 11.93 6.40
CA SER A 342 16.83 10.67 6.96
C SER A 342 17.96 9.69 7.18
N SER A 343 17.83 8.82 8.18
CA SER A 343 18.90 7.89 8.49
C SER A 343 18.44 6.62 9.16
N PHE A 344 19.16 5.52 8.91
CA PHE A 344 19.10 4.35 9.80
C PHE A 344 19.97 4.60 11.04
N VAL A 345 19.43 4.29 12.22
CA VAL A 345 20.13 4.41 13.51
C VAL A 345 20.21 3.03 14.15
N VAL A 346 21.43 2.51 14.30
CA VAL A 346 21.68 1.14 14.81
C VAL A 346 22.76 1.16 15.87
N GLY A 347 22.52 0.57 17.05
CA GLY A 347 23.56 0.40 18.07
C GLY A 347 23.03 0.42 19.50
N GLN A 348 23.84 0.91 20.44
CA GLN A 348 23.46 1.08 21.84
C GLN A 348 23.05 2.52 22.12
N TRP A 349 21.77 2.71 22.42
CA TRP A 349 21.19 3.96 22.90
C TRP A 349 21.06 3.94 24.43
N PHE A 350 20.75 5.08 25.06
CA PHE A 350 20.74 5.20 26.53
C PHE A 350 19.61 4.39 27.23
N LEU A 351 18.59 3.98 26.45
CA LEU A 351 17.50 3.09 26.87
C LEU A 351 17.68 1.65 26.36
N GLY A 352 18.81 1.31 25.72
CA GLY A 352 19.12 -0.03 25.21
C GLY A 352 19.42 -0.06 23.72
N GLY A 353 19.39 -1.26 23.12
CA GLY A 353 19.62 -1.43 21.69
C GLY A 353 18.58 -0.70 20.83
N ILE A 354 19.02 -0.08 19.74
CA ILE A 354 18.15 0.57 18.74
C ILE A 354 18.46 0.04 17.33
N ASP A 355 17.42 -0.19 16.54
CA ASP A 355 17.44 -0.38 15.08
C ASP A 355 16.18 0.30 14.54
N ASN A 356 16.28 1.59 14.21
CA ASN A 356 15.15 2.39 13.74
C ASN A 356 15.59 3.38 12.66
N SER A 357 14.63 4.11 12.08
CA SER A 357 14.89 5.27 11.23
C SER A 357 14.71 6.58 11.99
N ALA A 358 15.46 7.61 11.60
CA ALA A 358 15.31 8.99 12.03
C ALA A 358 14.97 9.88 10.84
N ARG A 359 14.29 11.00 11.10
CA ARG A 359 13.95 12.02 10.10
C ARG A 359 14.43 13.37 10.60
N GLY A 360 14.87 14.23 9.70
CA GLY A 360 15.30 15.56 10.04
C GLY A 360 15.51 16.45 8.84
N PHE A 361 16.34 17.47 9.04
CA PHE A 361 16.73 18.40 7.99
C PHE A 361 18.12 18.98 8.27
N PHE A 362 18.73 19.48 7.20
CA PHE A 362 19.80 20.43 7.24
C PHE A 362 19.28 21.85 6.99
N ARG A 363 19.77 22.83 7.75
CA ARG A 363 19.64 24.25 7.45
C ARG A 363 21.03 24.86 7.45
N GLY A 364 21.57 25.13 6.25
CA GLY A 364 23.00 25.36 6.08
C GLY A 364 23.80 24.17 6.61
N ASP A 365 24.72 24.44 7.52
CA ASP A 365 25.57 23.43 8.17
C ASP A 365 24.97 22.92 9.49
N THR A 366 23.69 23.15 9.78
CA THR A 366 23.07 22.61 11.00
C THR A 366 22.24 21.39 10.67
N LEU A 367 22.61 20.23 11.22
CA LEU A 367 21.79 19.01 11.21
C LEU A 367 20.80 19.07 12.38
N ALA A 368 19.55 18.69 12.15
CA ALA A 368 18.59 18.35 13.20
C ALA A 368 17.90 17.04 12.82
N LEU A 369 18.03 15.99 13.63
CA LEU A 369 17.40 14.67 13.44
C LEU A 369 16.49 14.36 14.64
N THR A 370 15.29 13.89 14.35
CA THR A 370 14.38 13.30 15.33
C THR A 370 14.54 11.79 15.32
N ILE A 371 15.01 11.23 16.43
CA ILE A 371 15.14 9.79 16.65
C ILE A 371 13.96 9.32 17.48
N TYR A 372 13.20 8.37 16.94
CA TYR A 372 12.08 7.75 17.62
C TYR A 372 12.52 6.48 18.33
N GLN A 373 12.13 6.34 19.59
CA GLN A 373 12.33 5.11 20.34
C GLN A 373 11.03 4.66 21.02
N PRO A 374 10.66 3.37 20.93
CA PRO A 374 9.58 2.83 21.74
C PRO A 374 9.91 2.98 23.23
N ALA A 375 9.00 3.52 24.02
CA ALA A 375 9.15 3.63 25.45
C ALA A 375 9.17 2.23 26.09
N LEU A 376 10.14 2.00 26.97
CA LEU A 376 10.23 0.74 27.70
C LEU A 376 8.96 0.52 28.52
N GLY A 377 8.25 -0.58 28.26
CA GLY A 377 7.08 -1.00 29.03
C GLY A 377 5.76 -0.35 28.66
N LEU A 378 5.74 0.53 27.64
CA LEU A 378 4.51 1.11 27.09
C LEU A 378 4.55 0.91 25.56
N PRO A 379 3.88 -0.14 25.03
CA PRO A 379 3.95 -0.48 23.62
C PRO A 379 3.49 0.64 22.67
N ASP A 380 2.77 1.63 23.19
CA ASP A 380 2.18 2.73 22.43
C ASP A 380 2.77 4.12 22.74
N SER A 381 3.80 4.21 23.60
CA SER A 381 4.47 5.48 23.87
C SER A 381 5.78 5.54 23.11
N VAL A 382 5.98 6.59 22.32
CA VAL A 382 7.24 6.83 21.60
C VAL A 382 7.89 8.07 22.20
N SER A 383 9.15 7.94 22.59
CA SER A 383 9.98 9.10 22.95
C SER A 383 10.69 9.59 21.70
N ALA A 384 10.55 10.89 21.43
CA ALA A 384 11.27 11.57 20.37
C ALA A 384 12.43 12.37 21.00
N PHE A 385 13.63 12.19 20.46
CA PHE A 385 14.80 13.01 20.82
C PHE A 385 15.23 13.79 19.60
N VAL A 386 15.42 15.10 19.76
CA VAL A 386 16.02 15.92 18.71
C VAL A 386 17.52 15.93 18.95
N VAL A 387 18.28 15.54 17.93
CA VAL A 387 19.74 15.57 17.94
C VAL A 387 20.17 16.59 16.90
N GLY A 388 20.90 17.62 17.30
CA GLY A 388 21.31 18.65 16.35
C GLY A 388 22.59 19.39 16.67
N GLY A 389 23.23 19.93 15.63
CA GLY A 389 24.53 20.60 15.75
C GLY A 389 25.13 21.00 14.41
N LEU A 390 26.26 21.72 14.47
CA LEU A 390 26.97 22.25 13.31
C LEU A 390 27.90 21.19 12.68
N ILE A 391 27.92 21.10 11.35
CA ILE A 391 28.87 20.26 10.60
C ILE A 391 30.26 20.90 10.72
N GLY A 392 31.20 20.16 11.30
CA GLY A 392 32.61 20.51 11.24
C GLY A 392 33.21 20.18 9.87
N VAL A 393 34.12 21.03 9.39
CA VAL A 393 34.88 20.83 8.13
C VAL A 393 35.67 19.50 8.06
N THR A 394 35.82 18.81 9.19
CA THR A 394 36.54 17.52 9.32
C THR A 394 35.64 16.28 9.19
N GLY A 395 34.34 16.44 8.93
CA GLY A 395 33.40 15.32 8.91
C GLY A 395 33.05 14.79 10.31
N SER A 396 33.24 15.62 11.33
CA SER A 396 32.77 15.38 12.70
C SER A 396 31.75 16.44 13.12
N PHE A 397 30.82 16.07 13.98
CA PHE A 397 29.71 16.90 14.46
C PHE A 397 29.69 16.81 15.98
N GLU A 398 29.58 17.95 16.64
CA GLU A 398 29.12 17.97 18.03
C GLU A 398 27.61 18.19 18.00
N LEU A 399 26.87 17.27 18.62
CA LEU A 399 25.42 17.24 18.60
C LEU A 399 24.91 17.35 20.02
N ASP A 400 24.04 18.32 20.26
CA ASP A 400 23.24 18.39 21.48
C ASP A 400 22.02 17.47 21.32
N VAL A 401 21.66 16.79 22.42
CA VAL A 401 20.47 15.95 22.48
C VAL A 401 19.43 16.66 23.34
N TYR A 402 18.26 16.90 22.75
CA TYR A 402 17.13 17.55 23.39
C TYR A 402 16.01 16.55 23.68
N ASP A 403 15.38 16.69 24.84
CA ASP A 403 14.14 15.97 25.18
C ASP A 403 12.90 16.66 24.58
N ALA A 404 11.72 16.17 24.94
CA ALA A 404 10.44 16.72 24.46
C ALA A 404 10.18 18.17 24.91
N ASP A 405 10.80 18.60 26.02
CA ASP A 405 10.73 19.97 26.53
C ASP A 405 11.84 20.88 25.96
N LEU A 406 12.58 20.38 24.96
CA LEU A 406 13.73 21.03 24.33
C LEU A 406 14.87 21.35 25.31
N SER A 407 14.97 20.60 26.41
CA SER A 407 16.08 20.72 27.35
C SER A 407 17.26 19.84 26.90
N VAL A 408 18.48 20.37 26.98
CA VAL A 408 19.69 19.60 26.65
C VAL A 408 19.89 18.51 27.72
N VAL A 409 19.75 17.25 27.31
CA VAL A 409 19.89 16.07 28.16
C VAL A 409 21.20 15.31 27.94
N GLY A 410 21.97 15.68 26.91
CA GLY A 410 23.23 15.01 26.58
C GLY A 410 23.93 15.65 25.40
N SER A 411 25.10 15.11 25.09
CA SER A 411 25.87 15.46 23.90
C SER A 411 26.46 14.21 23.25
N LEU A 412 26.54 14.24 21.92
CA LEU A 412 27.08 13.18 21.09
C LEU A 412 28.08 13.78 20.11
N THR A 413 29.20 13.11 19.91
CA THR A 413 30.12 13.41 18.81
C THR A 413 29.87 12.41 17.69
N ALA A 414 29.42 12.89 16.53
CA ALA A 414 29.35 12.09 15.32
C ALA A 414 30.69 12.16 14.58
N THR A 415 31.26 11.02 14.21
CA THR A 415 32.47 10.93 13.40
C THR A 415 32.15 10.15 12.13
N ARG A 416 32.45 10.70 10.94
CA ARG A 416 32.27 9.97 9.69
C ARG A 416 33.13 8.70 9.69
N GLY A 417 32.46 7.56 9.62
CA GLY A 417 33.11 6.27 9.44
C GLY A 417 33.51 6.09 7.98
N SER A 418 34.49 5.23 7.74
CA SER A 418 34.52 4.53 6.45
C SER A 418 33.24 3.69 6.36
N PRO A 419 32.57 3.62 5.20
CA PRO A 419 31.43 2.73 5.04
C PRO A 419 31.84 1.36 5.57
N PRO A 420 31.06 0.72 6.46
CA PRO A 420 31.36 -0.65 6.87
C PRO A 420 31.44 -1.44 5.57
N GLY A 421 32.64 -1.93 5.24
CA GLY A 421 32.84 -2.66 4.00
C GLY A 421 31.76 -3.71 3.94
N LEU A 422 30.87 -3.62 2.93
CA LEU A 422 29.69 -4.49 2.81
C LEU A 422 30.14 -5.90 3.21
N PRO A 423 29.49 -6.56 4.19
CA PRO A 423 29.89 -7.90 4.56
C PRO A 423 29.95 -8.69 3.26
N ARG A 424 31.16 -9.12 2.86
CA ARG A 424 31.31 -9.89 1.63
C ARG A 424 30.38 -11.07 1.80
N VAL A 425 29.28 -11.07 1.05
CA VAL A 425 28.42 -12.25 0.94
C VAL A 425 29.32 -13.30 0.33
N ILE A 426 29.87 -14.17 1.17
CA ILE A 426 30.58 -15.35 0.72
C ILE A 426 29.51 -16.16 0.01
N ARG A 427 29.42 -16.02 -1.32
CA ARG A 427 28.69 -16.95 -2.18
C ARG A 427 29.47 -18.28 -2.18
N GLY A 428 29.41 -18.95 -1.04
CA GLY A 428 29.88 -20.31 -0.83
C GLY A 428 28.67 -21.23 -0.72
N PHE A 429 27.90 -21.36 -1.80
CA PHE A 429 27.01 -22.50 -1.92
C PHE A 429 27.90 -23.70 -2.27
N GLN A 430 28.52 -24.31 -1.25
CA GLN A 430 29.08 -25.65 -1.38
C GLN A 430 27.91 -26.60 -1.57
N THR A 431 27.70 -27.05 -2.81
CA THR A 431 26.94 -28.28 -3.07
C THR A 431 27.77 -29.47 -2.58
N GLY A 432 27.82 -29.66 -1.27
CA GLY A 432 28.30 -30.86 -0.62
C GLY A 432 27.13 -31.77 -0.28
N VAL A 433 26.47 -32.33 -1.30
CA VAL A 433 25.62 -33.50 -1.11
C VAL A 433 26.44 -34.69 -1.56
N ASP A 434 27.02 -35.40 -0.59
CA ASP A 434 27.57 -36.73 -0.78
C ASP A 434 26.43 -37.65 -1.25
N ALA A 435 26.44 -37.94 -2.55
CA ALA A 435 25.61 -38.96 -3.16
C ALA A 435 26.25 -40.33 -2.93
N SER A 436 26.14 -40.87 -1.71
CA SER A 436 26.35 -42.30 -1.48
C SER A 436 25.44 -42.79 -0.35
N GLY A 437 24.34 -43.44 -0.73
CA GLY A 437 23.63 -44.34 0.16
C GLY A 437 22.13 -44.15 0.23
N PHE A 438 21.40 -44.33 -0.86
CA PHE A 438 20.04 -44.88 -0.79
C PHE A 438 19.67 -45.52 -2.14
N SER A 439 19.86 -46.84 -2.21
CA SER A 439 19.30 -47.70 -3.25
C SER A 439 18.36 -48.68 -2.54
N ARG A 440 17.05 -48.57 -2.79
CA ARG A 440 16.14 -49.70 -3.01
C ARG A 440 14.73 -49.24 -3.39
N ALA A 441 14.23 -49.92 -4.41
CA ALA A 441 12.85 -50.14 -4.82
C ALA A 441 12.18 -49.16 -5.82
N PHE A 442 11.63 -49.79 -6.88
CA PHE A 442 10.87 -49.29 -8.04
C PHE A 442 11.74 -48.62 -9.12
N GLY A 443 12.08 -49.23 -10.27
CA GLY A 443 11.22 -49.94 -11.24
C GLY A 443 10.33 -48.89 -11.92
N SER A 444 10.61 -48.33 -13.10
CA SER A 444 10.86 -48.98 -14.38
C SER A 444 11.40 -47.94 -15.38
N SER A 445 12.21 -48.43 -16.30
CA SER A 445 12.80 -47.83 -17.51
C SER A 445 11.91 -46.93 -18.38
N ILE A 446 12.52 -45.91 -19.01
CA ILE A 446 12.61 -45.73 -20.47
C ILE A 446 13.82 -44.82 -20.80
N LEU A 447 14.70 -45.33 -21.66
CA LEU A 447 15.82 -44.64 -22.28
C LEU A 447 15.36 -43.55 -23.25
N CYS A 448 16.09 -42.43 -23.32
CA CYS A 448 16.44 -41.88 -24.63
C CYS A 448 17.77 -41.13 -24.65
N ARG A 449 18.40 -41.30 -25.81
CA ARG A 449 19.80 -41.13 -26.20
C ARG A 449 20.00 -39.70 -26.70
N VAL A 450 21.13 -39.09 -26.36
CA VAL A 450 21.62 -37.85 -26.98
C VAL A 450 22.10 -38.16 -28.40
N SER A 451 21.61 -37.43 -29.40
CA SER A 451 22.38 -37.18 -30.63
C SER A 451 22.03 -35.83 -31.25
N ASN A 452 23.04 -34.98 -31.35
CA ASN A 452 23.09 -33.78 -32.17
C ASN A 452 22.84 -34.10 -33.66
N ARG A 453 22.01 -33.31 -34.34
CA ARG A 453 22.28 -32.85 -35.71
C ARG A 453 21.42 -31.66 -36.12
N SER A 454 22.12 -30.67 -36.66
CA SER A 454 21.65 -29.49 -37.39
C SER A 454 21.03 -29.90 -38.75
N ALA A 455 19.89 -29.29 -39.12
CA ALA A 455 19.57 -28.90 -40.49
C ALA A 455 18.34 -27.96 -40.54
N LYS A 456 18.41 -26.98 -41.44
CA LYS A 456 17.40 -25.97 -41.79
C LYS A 456 16.20 -26.58 -42.54
N SER A 457 14.99 -26.06 -42.30
CA SER A 457 14.11 -25.38 -43.30
C SER A 457 12.58 -25.57 -43.09
N SER A 458 11.88 -24.45 -43.28
CA SER A 458 10.49 -24.22 -43.73
C SER A 458 9.26 -24.69 -42.94
N LEU A 459 8.50 -23.66 -42.51
CA LEU A 459 7.03 -23.47 -42.50
C LEU A 459 6.11 -24.63 -42.08
N SER A 460 5.43 -24.46 -40.92
CA SER A 460 3.96 -24.45 -40.90
C SER A 460 3.43 -23.71 -39.66
N SER A 461 2.36 -22.97 -39.86
CA SER A 461 1.62 -22.12 -38.95
C SER A 461 0.96 -22.89 -37.80
N ARG A 462 1.15 -22.44 -36.55
CA ARG A 462 0.16 -22.60 -35.47
C ARG A 462 0.17 -21.37 -34.56
N SER A 463 -1.03 -20.81 -34.40
CA SER A 463 -1.36 -19.68 -33.55
C SER A 463 -1.19 -20.06 -32.07
N SER A 464 -0.37 -19.31 -31.35
CA SER A 464 -0.40 -19.24 -29.89
C SER A 464 -0.50 -17.78 -29.50
N SER A 465 -1.62 -17.42 -28.87
CA SER A 465 -1.86 -16.17 -28.18
C SER A 465 -0.73 -15.89 -27.18
N ARG A 466 0.03 -14.83 -27.42
CA ARG A 466 0.97 -14.26 -26.44
C ARG A 466 0.26 -13.14 -25.65
N PRO A 467 0.51 -13.01 -24.34
CA PRO A 467 0.06 -11.84 -23.58
C PRO A 467 0.82 -10.60 -24.06
N ALA A 468 0.13 -9.45 -24.08
CA ALA A 468 0.69 -8.17 -24.46
C ALA A 468 1.83 -7.80 -23.48
N THR A 469 3.05 -7.74 -24.01
CA THR A 469 4.21 -7.15 -23.34
C THR A 469 4.27 -5.68 -23.78
N TRP A 470 4.11 -4.75 -22.86
CA TRP A 470 4.44 -3.35 -23.12
C TRP A 470 5.96 -3.21 -23.00
N ALA A 471 6.62 -2.88 -24.11
CA ALA A 471 8.04 -2.54 -24.13
C ALA A 471 8.17 -1.04 -24.38
N ILE A 472 8.76 -0.32 -23.42
CA ILE A 472 9.22 1.06 -23.61
C ILE A 472 10.57 0.95 -24.31
N TRP A 473 10.69 1.49 -25.52
CA TRP A 473 11.95 1.61 -26.23
C TRP A 473 12.50 3.02 -26.01
N SER A 474 13.76 3.14 -25.60
CA SER A 474 14.55 4.35 -25.84
C SER A 474 15.24 4.21 -27.20
N ASP A 475 15.15 5.23 -28.05
CA ASP A 475 15.93 5.27 -29.27
C ASP A 475 17.41 5.53 -28.90
N ASP A 476 18.23 4.48 -28.97
CA ASP A 476 19.67 4.57 -28.81
C ASP A 476 20.28 5.24 -30.05
N CYS A 477 20.81 6.45 -29.86
CA CYS A 477 21.51 7.19 -30.89
C CYS A 477 22.94 6.65 -31.01
N SER A 478 23.15 5.63 -31.85
CA SER A 478 24.49 5.13 -32.15
C SER A 478 25.24 6.11 -33.07
N GLN A 479 26.29 6.76 -32.58
CA GLN A 479 27.33 7.34 -33.43
C GLN A 479 28.69 6.69 -33.18
N ARG A 480 29.16 5.94 -34.18
CA ARG A 480 30.58 5.70 -34.42
C ARG A 480 31.21 6.98 -34.95
N SER A 481 32.26 7.48 -34.31
CA SER A 481 33.64 7.58 -34.85
C SER A 481 34.47 8.74 -34.30
N SER A 482 35.74 8.40 -34.02
CA SER A 482 36.98 9.20 -34.14
C SER A 482 37.18 10.52 -33.37
N ASN A 483 38.21 10.51 -32.53
CA ASN A 483 39.21 11.57 -32.26
C ASN A 483 38.89 12.99 -32.76
N SER A 484 38.64 13.91 -31.84
CA SER A 484 39.46 15.11 -31.62
C SER A 484 38.87 15.99 -30.53
N ALA A 485 39.75 16.53 -29.69
CA ALA A 485 39.42 17.43 -28.59
C ALA A 485 38.84 18.76 -29.10
N ARG A 486 37.77 19.25 -28.46
CA ARG A 486 37.55 20.67 -28.12
C ARG A 486 36.34 20.84 -27.20
N ARG A 487 36.48 21.78 -26.25
CA ARG A 487 35.45 22.30 -25.36
C ARG A 487 34.22 22.75 -26.14
N CYS A 488 33.03 22.34 -25.69
CA CYS A 488 31.79 23.07 -25.90
C CYS A 488 30.98 23.08 -24.60
N SER A 489 30.61 24.30 -24.22
CA SER A 489 29.81 24.71 -23.07
C SER A 489 28.33 24.33 -23.20
N ARG A 490 27.69 24.17 -22.03
CA ARG A 490 26.25 24.12 -21.74
C ARG A 490 25.33 24.57 -22.89
N ALA A 491 24.52 23.64 -23.39
CA ALA A 491 23.22 23.90 -24.00
C ALA A 491 22.31 22.70 -23.72
N GLY A 492 21.13 22.96 -23.18
CA GLY A 492 20.17 21.95 -22.71
C GLY A 492 19.59 21.09 -23.83
N CYS A 493 19.42 19.80 -23.53
CA CYS A 493 18.57 18.89 -24.28
C CYS A 493 17.36 18.56 -23.41
N SER A 494 16.21 19.17 -23.70
CA SER A 494 14.92 18.71 -23.18
C SER A 494 14.43 17.55 -24.06
N ALA A 495 14.30 16.36 -23.47
CA ALA A 495 13.67 15.23 -24.12
C ALA A 495 12.14 15.37 -23.99
N GLY A 496 11.49 15.86 -25.04
CA GLY A 496 10.03 15.93 -25.10
C GLY A 496 9.42 14.56 -25.46
N TRP A 497 8.61 14.01 -24.55
CA TRP A 497 7.81 12.81 -24.81
C TRP A 497 6.59 13.18 -25.67
N ARG A 498 6.44 12.56 -26.86
CA ARG A 498 5.22 12.67 -27.69
C ARG A 498 4.36 11.42 -27.56
N ILE A 499 3.20 11.56 -26.95
CA ILE A 499 2.14 10.53 -26.99
C ILE A 499 1.41 10.66 -28.33
N ARG A 500 1.54 9.68 -29.23
CA ARG A 500 0.72 9.58 -30.45
C ARG A 500 -0.60 8.87 -30.13
N ARG A 501 -1.73 9.56 -30.31
CA ARG A 501 -3.07 8.95 -30.40
C ARG A 501 -3.11 8.05 -31.63
N MET A 502 -3.33 6.74 -31.44
CA MET A 502 -3.78 5.87 -32.53
C MET A 502 -5.30 6.00 -32.67
N GLY A 503 -5.76 6.26 -33.91
CA GLY A 503 -7.18 6.42 -34.24
C GLY A 503 -7.98 5.10 -34.14
N PRO A 504 -9.32 5.18 -34.19
CA PRO A 504 -10.19 4.03 -33.96
C PRO A 504 -10.13 3.02 -35.11
N PHE A 505 -9.99 1.74 -34.78
CA PHE A 505 -10.19 0.62 -35.71
C PHE A 505 -11.69 0.24 -35.80
N PRO A 506 -12.13 -0.33 -36.94
CA PRO A 506 -13.53 -0.34 -37.35
C PRO A 506 -14.37 -1.42 -36.66
N GLN A 507 -15.65 -1.11 -36.48
CA GLN A 507 -16.69 -2.03 -36.03
C GLN A 507 -16.84 -3.20 -37.01
N MET A 508 -16.76 -4.43 -36.49
CA MET A 508 -17.20 -5.63 -37.21
C MET A 508 -18.64 -5.97 -36.84
N SER A 509 -19.41 -6.23 -37.89
CA SER A 509 -20.85 -6.45 -37.95
C SER A 509 -21.32 -7.77 -37.33
N SER A 510 -22.59 -7.73 -36.95
CA SER A 510 -23.47 -8.78 -36.46
C SER A 510 -23.40 -10.13 -37.18
N PHE A 511 -23.53 -11.20 -36.39
CA PHE A 511 -23.99 -12.51 -36.86
C PHE A 511 -25.14 -12.98 -35.96
N THR A 512 -26.32 -13.13 -36.56
CA THR A 512 -27.47 -13.86 -36.01
C THR A 512 -27.48 -15.28 -36.60
N PRO A 513 -28.00 -16.27 -35.84
CA PRO A 513 -28.89 -17.21 -36.50
C PRO A 513 -30.16 -17.57 -35.68
N LYS A 514 -31.30 -17.37 -36.35
CA LYS A 514 -32.52 -18.18 -36.46
C LYS A 514 -32.97 -19.12 -35.32
N ALA A 515 -34.18 -18.84 -34.82
CA ALA A 515 -35.19 -19.78 -34.28
C ALA A 515 -35.59 -20.84 -35.35
N THR A 516 -36.19 -22.02 -35.08
CA THR A 516 -37.37 -22.46 -34.26
C THR A 516 -37.45 -24.02 -34.35
N PRO A 517 -38.47 -24.80 -33.89
CA PRO A 517 -39.43 -24.69 -32.78
C PRO A 517 -39.62 -25.99 -31.90
N SER A 518 -40.27 -25.82 -30.74
CA SER A 518 -41.35 -26.64 -30.12
C SER A 518 -41.28 -28.18 -30.08
N MET A 519 -41.34 -28.75 -28.87
CA MET A 519 -42.33 -29.81 -28.55
C MET A 519 -42.71 -29.86 -27.05
N VAL A 520 -43.98 -30.22 -26.87
CA VAL A 520 -44.83 -30.24 -25.69
C VAL A 520 -44.60 -31.51 -24.86
N ALA A 521 -44.64 -31.42 -23.52
CA ALA A 521 -45.23 -32.46 -22.67
C ALA A 521 -45.70 -31.87 -21.34
N LYS A 522 -46.89 -32.30 -20.94
CA LYS A 522 -47.75 -31.81 -19.86
C LYS A 522 -48.12 -33.03 -19.02
N THR A 523 -47.86 -33.03 -17.71
CA THR A 523 -48.50 -33.93 -16.72
C THR A 523 -48.27 -33.38 -15.31
N THR A 524 -49.21 -32.66 -14.70
CA THR A 524 -50.29 -33.08 -13.75
C THR A 524 -49.83 -33.55 -12.36
N ALA A 525 -50.13 -32.69 -11.37
CA ALA A 525 -50.62 -32.88 -9.99
C ALA A 525 -50.31 -34.16 -9.18
N GLY A 526 -49.94 -33.94 -7.91
CA GLY A 526 -50.04 -34.93 -6.82
C GLY A 526 -49.92 -34.25 -5.45
N SER A 527 -51.07 -33.91 -4.87
CA SER A 527 -51.27 -33.46 -3.48
C SER A 527 -51.34 -34.66 -2.55
N SER A 528 -50.70 -34.59 -1.37
CA SER A 528 -51.19 -35.28 -0.17
C SER A 528 -50.65 -34.62 1.11
N ARG A 529 -51.57 -34.05 1.89
CA ARG A 529 -51.44 -33.90 3.34
C ARG A 529 -51.44 -35.29 3.99
N SER A 530 -50.72 -35.46 5.09
CA SER A 530 -51.27 -36.14 6.26
C SER A 530 -50.48 -35.77 7.51
N ALA A 531 -51.23 -35.64 8.60
CA ALA A 531 -50.78 -35.26 9.92
C ALA A 531 -50.16 -36.43 10.68
N MET A 532 -49.14 -36.12 11.50
CA MET A 532 -49.02 -36.51 12.91
C MET A 532 -48.03 -35.57 13.59
#